data_AF-A0ABC9PZD3-F1
#
_entry.id   AF-A0ABC9PZD3-F1
#
_cell.length_a   1.000
_cell.length_b   1.000
_cell.length_c   1.000
_cell.angle_alpha   90.00
_cell.angle_beta   90.00
_cell.angle_gamma   90.00
#
_symmetry.space_group_name_H-M   'P 1'
#
loop_
_entity.id
_entity.type
_entity.pdbx_description
1 polymer ?
#
loop_
_entity_poly.entity_id
_entity_poly.type
_entity_poly.pdbx_seq_one_letter_code
_entity_poly.pdbx_strand_id
1 'polypeptide(L)'
;MAKEIINNTERFILVQIDKEGTERVVYQDFTGSFTTSEMINHAQDFKSEENAKKIAETLNLLYQLTNKKQRVKVIKEVVERTDLSTEVTVDTETV
;
A
#
# COMPACT_ATOMS: atom_id res chain seq x y z
N MET A 1 -10.44 32.04 -6.05
CA MET A 1 -9.99 31.23 -4.90
C MET A 1 -10.07 29.79 -5.33
N ALA A 2 -8.94 29.09 -5.45
CA ALA A 2 -8.90 27.71 -5.90
C ALA A 2 -9.62 26.82 -4.87
N LYS A 3 -10.45 25.91 -5.34
CA LYS A 3 -11.17 24.95 -4.50
C LYS A 3 -10.21 23.78 -4.24
N GLU A 4 -9.54 23.76 -3.09
CA GLU A 4 -8.74 22.60 -2.69
C GLU A 4 -9.66 21.39 -2.55
N ILE A 5 -9.48 20.38 -3.41
CA ILE A 5 -10.12 19.09 -3.27
C ILE A 5 -9.19 18.23 -2.40
N ILE A 6 -9.56 18.07 -1.12
CA ILE A 6 -8.89 17.13 -0.23
C ILE A 6 -9.53 15.76 -0.44
N ASN A 7 -8.79 14.84 -1.05
CA ASN A 7 -9.21 13.45 -1.24
C ASN A 7 -8.51 12.56 -0.22
N ASN A 8 -9.28 11.97 0.70
CA ASN A 8 -8.78 10.97 1.63
C ASN A 8 -8.81 9.60 0.93
N THR A 9 -7.65 9.12 0.52
CA THR A 9 -7.52 7.80 -0.09
C THR A 9 -7.18 6.78 0.99
N GLU A 10 -8.08 5.83 1.23
CA GLU A 10 -7.79 4.68 2.08
C GLU A 10 -7.03 3.62 1.27
N ARG A 11 -5.97 3.07 1.85
CA ARG A 11 -5.24 1.93 1.28
C ARG A 11 -4.93 0.89 2.34
N PHE A 12 -4.85 -0.37 1.93
CA PHE A 12 -4.37 -1.45 2.77
C PHE A 12 -2.98 -1.83 2.33
N ILE A 13 -2.05 -1.95 3.27
CA ILE A 13 -0.67 -2.38 3.03
C ILE A 13 -0.32 -3.57 3.92
N LEU A 14 0.73 -4.29 3.55
CA LEU A 14 1.27 -5.38 4.34
C LEU A 14 2.59 -4.95 4.99
N VAL A 15 2.76 -5.30 6.27
CA VAL A 15 3.98 -5.03 7.03
C VAL A 15 4.50 -6.35 7.60
N GLN A 16 5.73 -6.69 7.24
CA GLN A 16 6.46 -7.81 7.82
C GLN A 16 7.18 -7.34 9.09
N ILE A 17 7.10 -8.16 10.13
CA ILE A 17 7.81 -7.99 11.40
C ILE A 17 8.79 -9.16 11.49
N ASP A 18 10.07 -8.86 11.62
CA ASP A 18 11.10 -9.88 11.79
C ASP A 18 11.22 -10.36 13.25
N LYS A 19 12.16 -11.27 13.50
CA LYS A 19 12.38 -11.88 14.82
C LYS A 19 12.78 -10.87 15.90
N GLU A 20 13.30 -9.71 15.50
CA GLU A 20 13.79 -8.64 16.38
C GLU A 20 12.73 -7.55 16.58
N GLY A 21 11.58 -7.68 15.91
CA GLY A 21 10.50 -6.73 15.96
C GLY A 21 10.61 -5.61 14.92
N THR A 22 11.58 -5.67 14.00
CA THR A 22 11.75 -4.63 12.98
C THR A 22 10.63 -4.73 11.95
N GLU A 23 9.97 -3.61 11.70
CA GLU A 23 8.88 -3.50 10.74
C GLU A 23 9.39 -3.07 9.37
N ARG A 24 8.98 -3.78 8.31
CA ARG A 24 9.27 -3.44 6.91
C ARG A 24 8.02 -3.60 6.07
N VAL A 25 7.77 -2.67 5.16
CA VAL A 25 6.64 -2.78 4.24
C VAL A 25 6.90 -3.88 3.22
N VAL A 26 5.84 -4.62 2.87
CA VAL A 26 5.91 -5.67 1.86
C VAL A 26 5.50 -5.10 0.50
N TYR A 27 6.23 -5.48 -0.53
CA TYR A 27 5.93 -5.11 -1.91
C TYR A 27 6.23 -6.25 -2.88
N GLN A 28 5.64 -6.18 -4.07
CA GLN A 28 5.91 -7.14 -5.14
C GLN A 28 7.02 -6.58 -6.04
N ASP A 29 8.11 -7.34 -6.21
CA ASP A 29 9.19 -6.95 -7.10
C ASP A 29 8.85 -7.18 -8.58
N PHE A 30 9.78 -6.84 -9.48
CA PHE A 30 9.60 -6.97 -10.93
C PHE A 30 9.42 -8.43 -11.40
N THR A 31 9.81 -9.42 -10.58
CA THR A 31 9.62 -10.85 -10.87
C THR A 31 8.27 -11.36 -10.40
N GLY A 32 7.52 -10.54 -9.67
CA GLY A 32 6.28 -10.93 -9.03
C GLY A 32 6.43 -11.55 -7.64
N SER A 33 7.64 -11.51 -7.07
CA SER A 33 7.91 -12.05 -5.74
C SER A 33 7.64 -11.01 -4.66
N PHE A 34 7.08 -11.44 -3.53
CA PHE A 34 6.93 -10.56 -2.37
C PHE A 34 8.25 -10.43 -1.62
N THR A 35 8.70 -9.19 -1.43
CA THR A 35 9.89 -8.81 -0.68
C THR A 35 9.58 -7.60 0.20
N THR A 36 10.57 -7.08 0.93
CA THR A 36 10.35 -6.03 1.92
C THR A 36 11.25 -4.82 1.74
N SER A 37 10.76 -3.63 2.11
CA SER A 37 11.47 -2.35 2.09
C SER A 37 11.30 -1.62 3.41
N GLU A 38 12.26 -0.77 3.76
CA GLU A 38 12.14 0.19 4.87
C GLU A 38 11.40 1.47 4.43
N MET A 39 11.28 1.70 3.12
CA MET A 39 10.62 2.89 2.57
C MET A 39 9.12 2.64 2.39
N ILE A 40 8.28 3.38 3.14
CA ILE A 40 6.82 3.26 3.15
C ILE A 40 6.19 3.45 1.75
N ASN A 41 6.79 4.29 0.91
CA ASN A 41 6.35 4.56 -0.45
C ASN A 41 6.50 3.35 -1.39
N HIS A 42 7.27 2.32 -1.01
CA HIS A 42 7.37 1.08 -1.79
C HIS A 42 6.26 0.09 -1.44
N ALA A 43 5.46 0.33 -0.39
CA ALA A 43 4.43 -0.61 0.03
C ALA A 43 3.47 -0.96 -1.12
N GLN A 44 3.18 -2.25 -1.28
CA GLN A 44 2.14 -2.68 -2.21
C GLN A 44 0.76 -2.23 -1.69
N ASP A 45 0.06 -1.47 -2.51
CA ASP A 45 -1.30 -1.05 -2.24
C ASP A 45 -2.28 -2.16 -2.57
N PHE A 46 -3.16 -2.48 -1.62
CA PHE A 46 -4.30 -3.36 -1.80
C PHE A 46 -5.60 -2.56 -1.71
N LYS A 47 -6.47 -2.70 -2.71
CA LYS A 47 -7.80 -2.04 -2.75
C LYS A 47 -8.83 -2.69 -1.83
N SER A 48 -8.60 -3.93 -1.40
CA SER A 48 -9.52 -4.70 -0.57
C SER A 48 -8.79 -5.26 0.65
N GLU A 49 -9.37 -5.03 1.83
CA GLU A 49 -8.90 -5.60 3.09
C GLU A 49 -8.87 -7.13 3.04
N GLU A 50 -9.89 -7.75 2.45
CA GLU A 50 -10.00 -9.20 2.32
C GLU A 50 -8.83 -9.77 1.49
N ASN A 51 -8.50 -9.10 0.37
CA ASN A 51 -7.37 -9.51 -0.45
C ASN A 51 -6.05 -9.36 0.30
N ALA A 52 -5.85 -8.24 1.00
CA ALA A 52 -4.66 -8.03 1.82
C ALA A 52 -4.53 -9.13 2.90
N LYS A 53 -5.63 -9.47 3.59
CA LYS A 53 -5.68 -10.54 4.60
C LYS A 53 -5.30 -11.90 4.02
N LYS A 54 -5.87 -12.31 2.88
CA LYS A 54 -5.53 -13.59 2.22
C LYS A 54 -4.04 -13.69 1.86
N ILE A 55 -3.45 -12.61 1.36
CA ILE A 55 -2.01 -12.58 1.05
C ILE A 55 -1.19 -12.65 2.34
N ALA A 56 -1.55 -11.88 3.38
CA ALA A 56 -0.87 -11.93 4.68
C ALA A 56 -0.91 -13.33 5.31
N GLU A 57 -2.07 -14.00 5.30
CA GLU A 57 -2.24 -15.37 5.77
C GLU A 57 -1.36 -16.36 5.00
N THR A 58 -1.32 -16.22 3.67
CA THR A 58 -0.49 -17.06 2.80
C THR A 58 1.01 -16.87 3.12
N LEU A 59 1.48 -15.63 3.26
CA LEU A 59 2.87 -15.33 3.63
C LEU A 59 3.20 -15.88 5.03
N ASN A 60 2.29 -15.72 5.99
CA ASN A 60 2.46 -16.27 7.34
C ASN A 60 2.54 -17.80 7.35
N LEU A 61 1.70 -18.48 6.57
CA LEU A 61 1.76 -19.93 6.40
C LEU A 61 3.12 -20.36 5.83
N LEU A 62 3.62 -19.67 4.80
CA LEU A 62 4.94 -19.94 4.23
C LEU A 62 6.06 -19.76 5.26
N TYR A 63 6.00 -18.75 6.12
CA TYR A 63 6.97 -18.59 7.21
C TYR A 63 6.90 -19.73 8.22
N GLN A 64 5.71 -20.19 8.58
CA GLN A 64 5.54 -21.35 9.46
C GLN A 64 6.14 -22.61 8.84
N LEU A 65 5.83 -22.90 7.58
CA LEU A 65 6.34 -24.08 6.86
C LEU A 65 7.86 -24.05 6.67
N THR A 66 8.44 -22.87 6.54
CA THR A 66 9.89 -22.68 6.38
C THR A 66 10.62 -22.40 7.70
N ASN A 67 9.93 -22.51 8.83
CA ASN A 67 10.45 -22.23 10.18
C ASN A 67 11.10 -20.84 10.32
N LYS A 68 10.60 -19.85 9.55
CA LYS A 68 11.00 -18.45 9.64
C LYS A 68 10.23 -17.78 10.78
N LYS A 69 10.96 -17.09 11.67
CA LYS A 69 10.39 -16.33 12.79
C LYS A 69 9.89 -14.93 12.37
N GLN A 70 9.25 -14.85 11.21
CA GLN A 70 8.69 -13.62 10.64
C GLN A 70 7.18 -13.71 10.68
N ARG A 71 6.51 -12.56 10.79
CA ARG A 71 5.05 -12.46 10.65
C ARG A 71 4.66 -11.27 9.81
N VAL A 72 3.55 -11.35 9.09
CA VAL A 72 2.98 -10.25 8.30
C VAL A 72 1.64 -9.84 8.90
N LYS A 73 1.42 -8.53 9.00
CA LYS A 73 0.17 -7.89 9.41
C LYS A 73 -0.37 -7.00 8.29
N VAL A 74 -1.69 -6.82 8.27
CA VAL A 74 -2.37 -5.85 7.40
C VAL A 74 -2.50 -4.53 8.15
N ILE A 75 -2.16 -3.42 7.51
CA ILE A 75 -2.34 -2.07 8.03
C ILE A 75 -3.28 -1.31 7.08
N LYS A 76 -4.28 -0.64 7.65
CA LYS A 76 -5.10 0.34 6.95
C LYS A 76 -4.46 1.72 7.11
N GLU A 77 -4.13 2.36 6.00
CA GLU A 77 -3.55 3.70 5.96
C GLU A 77 -4.55 4.67 5.32
N VAL A 78 -4.74 5.82 5.94
CA VAL A 78 -5.55 6.93 5.39
C VAL A 78 -4.56 8.00 4.93
N VAL A 79 -4.48 8.21 3.62
CA VAL A 79 -3.57 9.20 3.03
C VAL A 79 -4.36 10.41 2.60
N GLU A 80 -4.05 11.55 3.20
CA GLU A 80 -4.55 12.85 2.75
C GLU A 80 -3.84 13.22 1.44
N ARG A 81 -4.61 13.46 0.37
CA ARG A 81 -4.08 13.94 -0.91
C ARG A 81 -4.75 15.26 -1.25
N THR A 82 -3.93 16.26 -1.55
CA THR A 82 -4.38 17.56 -2.04
C THR A 82 -4.09 17.65 -3.53
N ASP A 83 -5.12 17.89 -4.34
CA ASP A 83 -4.95 18.22 -5.75
C ASP A 83 -4.55 19.69 -5.90
N LEU A 84 -3.37 19.95 -6.45
CA LEU A 84 -2.84 21.29 -6.70
C LEU A 84 -2.95 21.72 -8.18
N SER A 85 -3.70 20.96 -8.99
CA SER A 85 -3.92 21.28 -10.40
C SER A 85 -4.79 22.53 -10.51
N THR A 86 -4.35 23.52 -11.28
CA THR A 86 -5.21 24.62 -11.71
C THR A 86 -6.24 24.10 -12.72
N GLU A 87 -7.53 24.28 -12.44
CA GLU A 87 -8.60 24.00 -13.41
C GLU A 87 -8.31 24.77 -14.71
N VAL A 88 -7.95 24.03 -15.77
CA VAL A 88 -7.92 24.57 -17.13
C VAL A 88 -9.33 24.38 -17.68
N THR A 89 -10.12 25.45 -17.67
CA THR A 89 -11.37 25.50 -18.42
C THR A 89 -11.02 25.46 -19.90
N VAL A 90 -11.19 24.30 -20.53
CA VAL A 90 -11.12 24.18 -21.98
C VAL A 90 -12.46 24.70 -22.51
N ASP A 91 -12.50 25.98 -22.89
CA ASP A 91 -13.60 26.53 -23.67
C ASP A 91 -13.61 25.82 -25.02
N THR A 92 -14.44 24.79 -25.15
CA THR A 92 -14.77 24.21 -26.45
C THR A 92 -15.69 25.18 -27.18
N GLU A 93 -15.13 26.21 -27.82
CA GLU A 93 -15.82 26.90 -28.91
C GLU A 93 -15.94 25.90 -30.07
N THR A 94 -17.14 25.32 -30.20
CA THR A 94 -17.59 24.67 -31.44
C THR A 94 -17.60 25.69 -32.57
N VAL A 95 -16.81 25.45 -33.61
CA VAL A 95 -16.91 26.09 -34.94
C VAL A 95 -17.57 25.12 -35.91
#